data_AF-A0A9X1IJ82-F1
#
_entry.id   AF-A0A9X1IJ82-F1
#
_cell.length_a   1.000
_cell.length_b   1.000
_cell.length_c   1.000
_cell.angle_alpha   90.00
_cell.angle_beta   90.00
_cell.angle_gamma   90.00
#
_symmetry.space_group_name_H-M   'P 1'
#
loop_
_entity.id
_entity.type
_entity.pdbx_description
1 polymer ?
#
loop_
_entity_poly.entity_id
_entity_poly.type
_entity_poly.pdbx_seq_one_letter_code
_entity_poly.pdbx_strand_id
1 'polypeptide(L)'
;MEANGTPVPASAWIGFRLVLAGVPASGRGALELYLRGSTEPSHRLNAVLLPDGAYHAGFGLAGSHAAEFAVNFDDIACGSTSPSDIPADLWYLEDVGVEPLVVTLDGAPGRRSPVRALMSQPGDHWWDARSARLYLRSPVPPGLRWTEIEYAARRDAAVIEASFVQLRGLVLSHYNFDDGGIGLEAGRHLPTLSRPGLVGRHTGTEAADHIARPGHADSPWNRRVGAGAHLVAAPRGFGALNIVLGGWLSPPITTAIYVAKPGDPLVEVLYHPDAWMRVHDKVWKRAGNDAVVEAAILMRARPDFPSSPLGVRSRYVYQTSSPSGWALPDVPEFRPAPPPARGTVLRVRCPRGVRPPPDTDGYLAVFQPDGLVFEAYSPVVLSDGRIVCFSYGVTDARGALAGDEGGVCASLIPVHAGTIRDREIASGGVPHALALYGPEAQLAPAARWPALAWDRTNRYRGTLPMGSRLAIPPEIDLDAHGFASDAGRVIARAAQDYGLILVDRNGGDGLIIKTQHNAPADAAILARYDEKVWRDLRWMVARLKVVIS
;
A
#
# COMPACT_ATOMS: atom_id res chain seq x y z
N MET A 1 -10.40 -31.12 0.04
CA MET A 1 -9.61 -32.31 -0.31
C MET A 1 -8.59 -32.51 0.80
N GLU A 2 -8.62 -33.65 1.48
CA GLU A 2 -7.54 -34.12 2.35
C GLU A 2 -7.19 -35.57 2.00
N ALA A 3 -5.99 -35.97 2.41
CA ALA A 3 -5.08 -36.85 1.68
C ALA A 3 -5.29 -38.37 1.78
N ASN A 4 -6.38 -38.89 2.35
CA ASN A 4 -6.48 -40.33 2.63
C ASN A 4 -7.80 -40.98 2.18
N GLY A 5 -8.16 -40.87 0.89
CA GLY A 5 -8.89 -41.88 0.11
C GLY A 5 -10.15 -42.56 0.66
N THR A 6 -10.78 -42.07 1.73
CA THR A 6 -11.92 -42.72 2.38
C THR A 6 -13.18 -41.91 2.06
N PRO A 7 -14.29 -42.54 1.58
CA PRO A 7 -15.51 -41.80 1.28
C PRO A 7 -16.13 -41.24 2.56
N VAL A 8 -16.45 -39.94 2.57
CA VAL A 8 -17.26 -39.33 3.63
C VAL A 8 -18.69 -39.87 3.51
N PRO A 9 -19.38 -40.26 4.61
CA PRO A 9 -20.77 -40.71 4.53
C PRO A 9 -21.67 -39.60 3.98
N ALA A 10 -22.70 -39.96 3.22
CA ALA A 10 -23.64 -39.05 2.54
C ALA A 10 -24.53 -38.19 3.47
N SER A 11 -24.17 -38.04 4.74
CA SER A 11 -24.85 -37.21 5.74
C SER A 11 -23.83 -36.56 6.68
N ALA A 12 -22.93 -35.75 6.12
CA ALA A 12 -22.14 -34.83 6.92
C ALA A 12 -23.02 -33.62 7.29
N TRP A 13 -23.32 -33.46 8.58
CA TRP A 13 -23.97 -32.26 9.10
C TRP A 13 -22.91 -31.17 9.27
N ILE A 14 -23.09 -30.04 8.60
CA ILE A 14 -22.28 -28.85 8.87
C ILE A 14 -23.10 -27.97 9.81
N GLY A 15 -22.67 -27.90 11.07
CA GLY A 15 -23.21 -26.95 12.04
C GLY A 15 -22.39 -25.66 12.00
N PHE A 16 -23.06 -24.51 12.01
CA PHE A 16 -22.41 -23.21 12.19
C PHE A 16 -23.01 -22.55 13.43
N ARG A 17 -22.19 -21.87 14.22
CA ARG A 17 -22.64 -21.04 15.35
C ARG A 17 -22.58 -19.58 14.90
N LEU A 18 -23.72 -18.93 14.78
CA LEU A 18 -23.80 -17.48 14.55
C LEU A 18 -24.16 -16.82 15.88
N VAL A 19 -23.25 -16.02 16.43
CA VAL A 19 -23.50 -15.23 17.63
C VAL A 19 -23.69 -13.77 17.20
N LEU A 20 -24.93 -13.28 17.28
CA LEU A 20 -25.24 -11.87 17.03
C LEU A 20 -25.21 -11.12 18.36
N ALA A 21 -24.30 -10.17 18.52
CA ALA A 21 -24.25 -9.33 19.72
C ALA A 21 -25.23 -8.15 19.57
N GLY A 22 -26.17 -7.98 20.52
CA GLY A 22 -26.99 -6.76 20.64
C GLY A 22 -28.51 -6.91 20.56
N VAL A 23 -29.08 -8.12 20.51
CA VAL A 23 -30.55 -8.29 20.54
C VAL A 23 -31.05 -8.28 22.00
N PRO A 24 -31.94 -7.36 22.40
CA PRO A 24 -32.53 -7.37 23.75
C PRO A 24 -33.36 -8.65 23.95
N ALA A 25 -33.27 -9.26 25.13
CA ALA A 25 -33.92 -10.53 25.47
C ALA A 25 -35.46 -10.55 25.34
N SER A 26 -36.09 -9.41 25.11
CA SER A 26 -37.55 -9.24 25.01
C SER A 26 -38.10 -9.09 23.58
N GLY A 27 -37.26 -9.10 22.53
CA GLY A 27 -37.70 -8.93 21.14
C GLY A 27 -37.89 -10.25 20.39
N ARG A 28 -39.11 -10.56 19.92
CA ARG A 28 -39.32 -11.65 18.94
C ARG A 28 -38.90 -11.16 17.55
N GLY A 29 -37.64 -11.39 17.18
CA GLY A 29 -37.18 -11.29 15.80
C GLY A 29 -37.18 -12.66 15.12
N ALA A 30 -37.66 -12.74 13.87
CA ALA A 30 -37.49 -13.90 13.02
C ALA A 30 -36.33 -13.64 12.05
N LEU A 31 -35.38 -14.57 11.98
CA LEU A 31 -34.31 -14.55 10.98
C LEU A 31 -34.76 -15.37 9.78
N GLU A 32 -34.94 -14.72 8.63
CA GLU A 32 -35.23 -15.42 7.36
C GLU A 32 -33.97 -15.54 6.51
N LEU A 33 -33.67 -16.75 6.04
CA LEU A 33 -32.54 -17.05 5.17
C LEU A 33 -33.06 -17.56 3.82
N TYR A 34 -32.54 -17.00 2.73
CA TYR A 34 -32.95 -17.36 1.37
C TYR A 34 -31.79 -18.05 0.63
N LEU A 35 -32.09 -19.19 -0.01
CA LEU A 35 -31.16 -19.89 -0.91
C LEU A 35 -31.34 -19.37 -2.33
N ARG A 36 -30.25 -18.93 -2.98
CA ARG A 36 -30.29 -18.49 -4.38
C ARG A 36 -29.94 -19.66 -5.29
N GLY A 37 -30.87 -20.05 -6.18
CA GLY A 37 -30.65 -21.09 -7.19
C GLY A 37 -31.71 -22.18 -7.29
N SER A 38 -32.74 -22.18 -6.43
CA SER A 38 -33.91 -23.06 -6.55
C SER A 38 -35.06 -22.34 -7.25
N THR A 39 -35.70 -22.97 -8.25
CA THR A 39 -36.87 -22.43 -8.94
C THR A 39 -38.19 -22.60 -8.17
N GLU A 40 -38.17 -23.10 -6.94
CA GLU A 40 -39.36 -23.14 -6.07
C GLU A 40 -39.16 -22.39 -4.73
N PRO A 41 -40.10 -21.51 -4.34
CA PRO A 41 -40.04 -20.76 -3.09
C PRO A 41 -40.82 -21.47 -1.98
N SER A 42 -40.23 -22.45 -1.28
CA SER A 42 -40.72 -22.81 0.08
C SER A 42 -39.80 -23.76 0.84
N HIS A 43 -38.70 -23.24 1.40
CA HIS A 43 -38.08 -23.86 2.56
C HIS A 43 -37.99 -22.83 3.69
N ARG A 44 -38.89 -22.95 4.67
CA ARG A 44 -38.85 -22.16 5.91
C ARG A 44 -37.97 -22.90 6.92
N LEU A 45 -36.97 -22.22 7.45
CA LEU A 45 -36.10 -22.75 8.49
C LEU A 45 -36.61 -22.29 9.86
N ASN A 46 -36.85 -23.23 10.78
CA ASN A 46 -37.15 -22.91 12.17
C ASN A 46 -35.84 -22.88 12.96
N ALA A 47 -35.42 -21.71 13.45
CA ALA A 47 -34.32 -21.57 14.38
C ALA A 47 -34.83 -21.58 15.83
N VAL A 48 -34.08 -22.19 16.75
CA VAL A 48 -34.41 -22.20 18.19
C VAL A 48 -33.44 -21.27 18.91
N LEU A 49 -33.99 -20.32 19.68
CA LEU A 49 -33.22 -19.45 20.57
C LEU A 49 -32.81 -20.25 21.81
N LEU A 50 -31.51 -20.28 22.09
CA LEU A 50 -30.94 -20.93 23.24
C LEU A 50 -30.86 -19.96 24.44
N PRO A 51 -30.80 -20.48 25.69
CA PRO A 51 -30.79 -19.65 26.89
C PRO A 51 -29.60 -18.67 27.02
N ASP A 52 -28.52 -18.89 26.28
CA ASP A 52 -27.34 -18.01 26.23
C ASP A 52 -27.49 -16.87 25.20
N GLY A 53 -28.64 -16.77 24.53
CA GLY A 53 -28.90 -15.77 23.49
C GLY A 53 -28.46 -16.20 22.08
N ALA A 54 -27.91 -17.40 21.91
CA ALA A 54 -27.51 -17.91 20.59
C ALA A 54 -28.69 -18.55 19.84
N TYR A 55 -28.65 -18.54 18.51
CA TYR A 55 -29.61 -19.27 17.68
C TYR A 55 -28.95 -20.52 17.09
N HIS A 56 -29.65 -21.65 17.15
CA HIS A 56 -29.26 -22.89 16.48
C HIS A 56 -30.22 -23.20 15.33
N ALA A 57 -29.67 -23.47 14.15
CA ALA A 57 -30.43 -23.98 13.00
C ALA A 57 -29.59 -25.03 12.25
N GLY A 58 -30.25 -26.08 11.75
CA GLY A 58 -29.61 -27.18 11.02
C GLY A 58 -30.35 -27.49 9.72
N PHE A 59 -29.63 -28.00 8.73
CA PHE A 59 -30.17 -28.45 7.45
C PHE A 59 -29.50 -29.74 7.00
N GLY A 60 -30.28 -30.60 6.33
CA GLY A 60 -29.76 -31.77 5.61
C GLY A 60 -29.72 -31.47 4.12
N LEU A 61 -28.56 -31.60 3.49
CA LEU A 61 -28.43 -31.52 2.03
C LEU A 61 -28.16 -32.93 1.48
N ALA A 62 -29.00 -33.37 0.54
CA ALA A 62 -28.74 -34.55 -0.26
C ALA A 62 -28.20 -34.11 -1.64
N GLY A 63 -26.92 -34.35 -1.92
CA GLY A 63 -26.30 -34.14 -3.23
C GLY A 63 -25.14 -33.14 -3.29
N SER A 64 -24.27 -33.31 -4.27
CA SER A 64 -22.98 -32.61 -4.44
C SER A 64 -23.09 -31.31 -5.26
N HIS A 65 -23.80 -30.30 -4.74
CA HIS A 65 -23.80 -28.95 -5.32
C HIS A 65 -23.36 -27.91 -4.30
N ALA A 66 -22.54 -26.94 -4.75
CA ALA A 66 -22.16 -25.78 -3.98
C ALA A 66 -23.37 -24.84 -3.86
N ALA A 67 -23.78 -24.53 -2.63
CA ALA A 67 -24.84 -23.56 -2.35
C ALA A 67 -24.23 -22.18 -2.05
N GLU A 68 -24.75 -21.13 -2.68
CA GLU A 68 -24.41 -19.74 -2.38
C GLU A 68 -25.50 -19.16 -1.45
N PHE A 69 -25.10 -18.63 -0.31
CA PHE A 69 -26.01 -18.07 0.70
C PHE A 69 -25.94 -16.55 0.67
N ALA A 70 -27.09 -15.89 0.71
CA ALA A 70 -27.19 -14.44 0.90
C ALA A 70 -28.00 -14.16 2.16
N VAL A 71 -27.47 -13.32 3.04
CA VAL A 71 -28.19 -12.78 4.20
C VAL A 71 -28.50 -11.33 3.88
N ASN A 72 -29.78 -10.96 3.88
CA ASN A 72 -30.20 -9.57 3.74
C ASN A 72 -30.64 -9.03 5.11
N PHE A 73 -30.17 -7.84 5.47
CA PHE A 73 -30.56 -7.16 6.71
C PHE A 73 -31.31 -5.90 6.32
N ASP A 74 -32.64 -5.93 6.43
CA ASP A 74 -33.46 -4.72 6.41
C ASP A 74 -33.87 -4.41 7.87
N ASP A 75 -33.52 -3.20 8.32
CA ASP A 75 -33.87 -2.54 9.59
C ASP A 75 -33.59 -3.28 10.92
N ILE A 76 -32.41 -3.02 11.50
CA ILE A 76 -32.21 -3.11 12.96
C ILE A 76 -32.05 -1.68 13.49
N ALA A 77 -33.13 -1.13 14.04
CA ALA A 77 -33.08 0.15 14.76
C ALA A 77 -32.55 -0.07 16.18
N CYS A 78 -31.38 0.49 16.50
CA CYS A 78 -30.94 0.67 17.88
C CYS A 78 -31.71 1.84 18.50
N GLY A 79 -32.27 1.65 19.69
CA GLY A 79 -33.25 2.55 20.30
C GLY A 79 -32.76 3.99 20.48
N SER A 80 -33.65 4.96 20.20
CA SER A 80 -33.46 6.37 20.48
C SER A 80 -34.22 6.78 21.75
N THR A 81 -33.62 7.63 22.57
CA THR A 81 -34.31 8.33 23.68
C THR A 81 -34.39 9.81 23.36
N SER A 82 -35.58 10.39 23.46
CA SER A 82 -35.83 11.83 23.29
C SER A 82 -35.84 12.53 24.66
N PRO A 83 -35.01 13.55 24.91
CA PRO A 83 -35.13 14.39 26.09
C PRO A 83 -35.97 15.64 25.79
N SER A 84 -37.07 15.81 26.54
CA SER A 84 -37.87 17.05 26.58
C SER A 84 -37.33 18.04 27.63
N ASP A 85 -37.22 19.30 27.20
CA ASP A 85 -37.14 20.57 27.97
C ASP A 85 -35.91 20.88 28.86
N ILE A 86 -34.81 21.43 28.26
CA ILE A 86 -33.67 22.07 28.97
C ILE A 86 -33.08 23.25 28.13
N PRO A 87 -32.54 24.36 28.71
CA PRO A 87 -32.12 25.59 28.00
C PRO A 87 -30.83 25.48 27.14
N ALA A 88 -30.61 26.47 26.27
CA ALA A 88 -29.90 26.36 24.98
C ALA A 88 -28.34 26.30 24.96
N ASP A 89 -27.64 26.31 26.10
CA ASP A 89 -26.20 26.69 26.09
C ASP A 89 -25.24 25.72 26.81
N LEU A 90 -25.56 24.43 26.96
CA LEU A 90 -24.60 23.34 27.26
C LEU A 90 -25.32 21.98 27.22
N TRP A 91 -24.73 20.94 26.63
CA TRP A 91 -25.35 19.61 26.49
C TRP A 91 -24.65 18.55 27.34
N TYR A 92 -25.42 17.57 27.82
CA TYR A 92 -24.99 16.43 28.64
C TYR A 92 -25.80 15.17 28.25
N LEU A 93 -25.17 14.00 28.35
CA LEU A 93 -25.76 12.66 28.17
C LEU A 93 -25.52 11.80 29.42
N GLU A 94 -26.61 11.26 30.00
CA GLU A 94 -26.61 10.35 31.17
C GLU A 94 -26.39 8.89 30.77
N ASP A 95 -25.62 8.17 31.59
CA ASP A 95 -25.66 6.71 31.69
C ASP A 95 -26.39 6.31 32.98
N VAL A 96 -27.11 5.19 32.94
CA VAL A 96 -28.16 4.84 33.90
C VAL A 96 -27.56 4.16 35.14
N GLY A 97 -27.48 4.87 36.28
CA GLY A 97 -27.37 4.22 37.59
C GLY A 97 -26.64 4.99 38.70
N VAL A 98 -27.43 5.36 39.72
CA VAL A 98 -27.09 5.72 41.13
C VAL A 98 -26.65 7.17 41.43
N GLU A 99 -27.63 7.96 41.91
CA GLU A 99 -27.72 9.21 42.69
C GLU A 99 -26.66 10.37 42.62
N PRO A 100 -27.11 11.64 42.79
CA PRO A 100 -26.46 12.82 42.19
C PRO A 100 -25.39 13.50 43.08
N LEU A 101 -24.34 14.02 42.45
CA LEU A 101 -23.58 15.17 42.96
C LEU A 101 -23.67 16.33 41.94
N VAL A 102 -24.40 17.37 42.32
CA VAL A 102 -24.51 18.63 41.59
C VAL A 102 -23.16 19.34 41.59
N VAL A 103 -22.62 19.66 40.42
CA VAL A 103 -21.61 20.71 40.30
C VAL A 103 -22.13 21.73 39.29
N THR A 104 -22.69 22.81 39.84
CA THR A 104 -22.88 24.08 39.13
C THR A 104 -21.48 24.60 38.74
N LEU A 105 -21.22 24.79 37.45
CA LEU A 105 -20.08 25.60 37.02
C LEU A 105 -20.44 27.09 37.09
N ASP A 106 -20.76 27.56 38.29
CA ASP A 106 -20.52 28.96 38.65
C ASP A 106 -19.28 28.98 39.54
N GLY A 107 -18.13 28.95 38.87
CA GLY A 107 -16.82 29.14 39.48
C GLY A 107 -16.37 30.58 39.30
N ALA A 108 -16.32 31.31 40.40
CA ALA A 108 -15.69 32.61 40.59
C ALA A 108 -14.39 32.81 39.77
N PRO A 109 -14.05 34.06 39.40
CA PRO A 109 -12.84 34.36 38.64
C PRO A 109 -11.59 33.94 39.42
N GLY A 110 -10.97 32.80 39.06
CA GLY A 110 -9.71 32.42 39.72
C GLY A 110 -9.11 31.04 39.46
N ARG A 111 -9.86 30.02 39.00
CA ARG A 111 -9.27 28.70 38.70
C ARG A 111 -9.78 28.15 37.37
N ARG A 112 -8.95 28.24 36.33
CA ARG A 112 -9.21 27.57 35.05
C ARG A 112 -8.91 26.08 35.20
N SER A 113 -9.91 25.22 34.95
CA SER A 113 -9.64 23.80 34.68
C SER A 113 -8.69 23.71 33.47
N PRO A 114 -7.59 22.93 33.52
CA PRO A 114 -6.61 22.83 32.43
C PRO A 114 -7.24 22.45 31.08
N VAL A 115 -8.35 21.72 31.14
CA VAL A 115 -9.10 21.20 29.99
C VAL A 115 -9.70 22.32 29.14
N ARG A 116 -10.18 23.40 29.78
CA ARG A 116 -10.82 24.52 29.06
C ARG A 116 -9.82 25.28 28.18
N ALA A 117 -8.52 25.15 28.44
CA ALA A 117 -7.48 25.74 27.60
C ALA A 117 -7.21 24.91 26.33
N LEU A 118 -7.57 23.63 26.31
CA LEU A 118 -7.31 22.72 25.18
C LEU A 118 -8.49 22.66 24.19
N MET A 119 -9.72 22.92 24.64
CA MET A 119 -10.92 22.97 23.79
C MET A 119 -11.18 24.38 23.22
N SER A 120 -10.29 24.84 22.34
CA SER A 120 -10.21 26.23 21.87
C SER A 120 -10.91 26.51 20.54
N GLN A 121 -11.39 25.49 19.83
CA GLN A 121 -12.09 25.62 18.54
C GLN A 121 -13.46 24.92 18.55
N PRO A 122 -14.45 25.40 17.76
CA PRO A 122 -15.67 24.65 17.51
C PRO A 122 -15.35 23.32 16.80
N GLY A 123 -15.91 22.21 17.30
CA GLY A 123 -15.58 20.84 16.89
C GLY A 123 -14.73 20.08 17.92
N ASP A 124 -14.06 20.80 18.83
CA ASP A 124 -13.26 20.16 19.87
C ASP A 124 -14.14 19.35 20.83
N HIS A 125 -13.65 18.20 21.27
CA HIS A 125 -14.31 17.35 22.25
C HIS A 125 -13.30 16.75 23.23
N TRP A 126 -13.79 16.38 24.41
CA TRP A 126 -12.96 15.77 25.45
C TRP A 126 -13.80 14.83 26.31
N TRP A 127 -13.31 13.61 26.52
CA TRP A 127 -13.89 12.65 27.44
C TRP A 127 -13.15 12.68 28.77
N ASP A 128 -13.85 13.06 29.84
CA ASP A 128 -13.35 12.90 31.20
C ASP A 128 -13.74 11.53 31.73
N ALA A 129 -12.81 10.58 31.65
CA ALA A 129 -13.02 9.23 32.15
C ALA A 129 -13.29 9.18 33.66
N ARG A 130 -12.86 10.19 34.45
CA ARG A 130 -13.08 10.19 35.91
C ARG A 130 -14.49 10.57 36.29
N SER A 131 -15.11 11.47 35.52
CA SER A 131 -16.50 11.87 35.74
C SER A 131 -17.49 11.19 34.80
N ALA A 132 -17.01 10.35 33.89
CA ALA A 132 -17.79 9.77 32.78
C ALA A 132 -18.58 10.84 32.00
N ARG A 133 -17.91 11.95 31.65
CA ARG A 133 -18.55 13.08 30.93
C ARG A 133 -17.85 13.37 29.61
N LEU A 134 -18.64 13.49 28.55
CA LEU A 134 -18.21 14.00 27.25
C LEU A 134 -18.47 15.51 27.19
N TYR A 135 -17.42 16.27 26.96
CA TYR A 135 -17.48 17.70 26.68
C TYR A 135 -17.35 17.89 25.17
N LEU A 136 -18.25 18.68 24.58
CA LEU A 136 -18.27 18.97 23.15
C LEU A 136 -18.39 20.49 22.97
N ARG A 137 -17.56 21.07 22.11
CA ARG A 137 -17.73 22.46 21.69
C ARG A 137 -18.42 22.49 20.35
N SER A 138 -19.71 22.81 20.34
CA SER A 138 -20.54 22.77 19.12
C SER A 138 -19.93 23.60 17.98
N PRO A 139 -19.62 23.00 16.80
CA PRO A 139 -19.39 23.74 15.55
C PRO A 139 -20.62 24.41 14.98
N VAL A 140 -21.81 24.07 15.49
CA VAL A 140 -23.08 24.56 14.98
C VAL A 140 -23.50 25.82 15.73
N PRO A 141 -23.96 26.90 15.03
CA PRO A 141 -24.45 28.13 15.66
C PRO A 141 -25.56 27.89 16.69
N PRO A 142 -25.70 28.77 17.70
CA PRO A 142 -26.81 28.70 18.65
C PRO A 142 -28.17 28.65 17.94
N GLY A 143 -29.01 27.67 18.29
CA GLY A 143 -30.37 27.50 17.76
C GLY A 143 -30.59 26.34 16.79
N LEU A 144 -29.52 25.67 16.33
CA LEU A 144 -29.60 24.41 15.57
C LEU A 144 -29.36 23.23 16.52
N ARG A 145 -30.14 22.15 16.37
CA ARG A 145 -30.02 20.94 17.22
C ARG A 145 -29.17 19.88 16.52
N TRP A 146 -28.33 19.20 17.29
CA TRP A 146 -27.73 17.94 16.86
C TRP A 146 -28.84 16.90 16.73
N THR A 147 -28.84 16.15 15.63
CA THR A 147 -29.77 15.03 15.46
C THR A 147 -29.14 13.71 15.90
N GLU A 148 -27.80 13.61 15.92
CA GLU A 148 -27.09 12.37 16.26
C GLU A 148 -25.65 12.65 16.72
N ILE A 149 -25.19 11.93 17.74
CA ILE A 149 -23.79 11.89 18.19
C ILE A 149 -23.43 10.41 18.34
N GLU A 150 -22.54 9.92 17.49
CA GLU A 150 -22.10 8.53 17.48
C GLU A 150 -20.74 8.40 18.19
N TYR A 151 -20.57 7.37 19.01
CA TYR A 151 -19.28 7.04 19.64
C TYR A 151 -19.00 5.54 19.56
N ALA A 152 -17.73 5.18 19.39
CA ALA A 152 -17.32 3.79 19.28
C ALA A 152 -17.20 3.13 20.67
N ALA A 153 -18.04 2.13 20.95
CA ALA A 153 -18.08 1.46 22.25
C ALA A 153 -17.31 0.12 22.31
N ARG A 154 -16.97 -0.48 21.16
CA ARG A 154 -16.36 -1.81 21.09
C ARG A 154 -15.26 -1.88 20.05
N ARG A 155 -14.37 -2.87 20.23
CA ARG A 155 -13.20 -3.14 19.40
C ARG A 155 -13.56 -3.82 18.08
N ASP A 156 -14.47 -4.78 18.14
CA ASP A 156 -14.76 -5.66 17.01
C ASP A 156 -16.21 -5.49 16.56
N ALA A 157 -16.39 -5.16 15.28
CA ALA A 157 -17.72 -5.04 14.66
C ALA A 157 -18.29 -6.42 14.26
N ALA A 158 -17.43 -7.42 14.01
CA ALA A 158 -17.80 -8.81 13.80
C ALA A 158 -16.60 -9.73 14.06
N VAL A 159 -16.82 -10.88 14.72
CA VAL A 159 -15.82 -11.95 14.87
C VAL A 159 -16.33 -13.16 14.08
N ILE A 160 -15.59 -13.56 13.05
CA ILE A 160 -15.96 -14.67 12.17
C ILE A 160 -14.91 -15.76 12.29
N GLU A 161 -15.28 -16.86 12.96
CA GLU A 161 -14.46 -18.07 13.06
C GLU A 161 -15.00 -19.14 12.11
N ALA A 162 -14.72 -18.97 10.82
CA ALA A 162 -15.13 -19.92 9.78
C ALA A 162 -14.22 -19.87 8.56
N SER A 163 -14.11 -20.99 7.84
CA SER A 163 -13.51 -21.02 6.50
C SER A 163 -14.57 -20.70 5.45
N PHE A 164 -14.23 -19.84 4.48
CA PHE A 164 -15.05 -19.48 3.30
C PHE A 164 -16.30 -18.60 3.57
N VAL A 165 -16.12 -17.44 4.19
CA VAL A 165 -17.20 -16.43 4.31
C VAL A 165 -16.94 -15.26 3.37
N GLN A 166 -17.96 -14.85 2.60
CA GLN A 166 -17.94 -13.63 1.80
C GLN A 166 -19.00 -12.65 2.33
N LEU A 167 -18.56 -11.49 2.82
CA LEU A 167 -19.43 -10.37 3.17
C LEU A 167 -19.52 -9.44 1.95
N ARG A 168 -20.73 -9.10 1.49
CA ARG A 168 -20.94 -8.12 0.42
C ARG A 168 -21.87 -7.00 0.90
N GLY A 169 -21.56 -5.76 0.53
CA GLY A 169 -22.42 -4.60 0.82
C GLY A 169 -22.44 -4.13 2.28
N LEU A 170 -21.55 -4.64 3.15
CA LEU A 170 -21.53 -4.27 4.56
C LEU A 170 -20.69 -2.99 4.79
N VAL A 171 -21.29 -2.02 5.50
CA VAL A 171 -20.58 -0.84 6.02
C VAL A 171 -20.33 -1.06 7.50
N LEU A 172 -19.05 -1.18 7.89
CA LEU A 172 -18.64 -1.25 9.28
C LEU A 172 -18.14 0.14 9.70
N SER A 173 -18.80 0.74 10.68
CA SER A 173 -18.43 2.04 11.27
C SER A 173 -18.42 1.95 12.80
N HIS A 174 -17.83 2.96 13.46
CA HIS A 174 -17.90 3.15 14.92
C HIS A 174 -17.30 2.03 15.80
N TYR A 175 -16.06 1.62 15.53
CA TYR A 175 -15.28 0.72 16.38
C TYR A 175 -13.98 1.39 16.87
N ASN A 176 -13.53 1.01 18.06
CA ASN A 176 -12.44 1.65 18.78
C ASN A 176 -11.13 0.86 18.64
N PHE A 177 -10.02 1.57 18.42
CA PHE A 177 -8.68 1.00 18.43
C PHE A 177 -7.96 1.47 19.69
N ASP A 178 -7.33 0.54 20.41
CA ASP A 178 -6.53 0.82 21.60
C ASP A 178 -5.35 1.74 21.24
N ASP A 179 -5.57 3.06 21.25
CA ASP A 179 -4.57 4.14 21.38
C ASP A 179 -5.27 5.51 21.54
N GLY A 180 -6.05 5.66 22.62
CA GLY A 180 -6.23 6.92 23.37
C GLY A 180 -6.70 8.21 22.66
N GLY A 181 -7.23 8.17 21.43
CA GLY A 181 -7.66 9.36 20.70
C GLY A 181 -9.06 9.23 20.10
N ILE A 182 -9.99 10.06 20.56
CA ILE A 182 -11.32 10.21 19.95
C ILE A 182 -11.18 11.19 18.78
N GLY A 183 -11.65 10.82 17.59
CA GLY A 183 -11.66 11.66 16.40
C GLY A 183 -13.08 11.87 15.91
N LEU A 184 -13.52 13.13 15.84
CA LEU A 184 -14.73 13.55 15.13
C LEU A 184 -14.27 14.37 13.92
N GLU A 185 -14.65 13.96 12.70
CA GLU A 185 -14.33 14.69 11.46
C GLU A 185 -15.39 15.75 11.16
N ALA A 186 -14.97 17.01 11.10
CA ALA A 186 -15.77 18.11 10.55
C ALA A 186 -14.96 18.87 9.48
N GLY A 187 -15.37 18.71 8.21
CA GLY A 187 -15.37 19.77 7.18
C GLY A 187 -14.04 20.35 6.64
N ARG A 188 -13.85 20.18 5.32
CA ARG A 188 -12.86 20.79 4.39
C ARG A 188 -11.42 20.24 4.45
N HIS A 189 -11.26 19.03 3.95
CA HIS A 189 -9.95 18.53 3.49
C HIS A 189 -9.52 19.22 2.19
N LEU A 190 -8.39 19.93 2.26
CA LEU A 190 -7.53 20.07 1.09
C LEU A 190 -7.00 18.66 0.75
N PRO A 191 -7.01 18.20 -0.52
CA PRO A 191 -6.56 16.85 -0.87
C PRO A 191 -5.05 16.74 -0.68
N THR A 192 -4.62 16.42 0.53
CA THR A 192 -3.32 15.81 0.81
C THR A 192 -3.43 14.30 0.56
N LEU A 193 -2.29 13.64 0.35
CA LEU A 193 -2.22 12.19 0.22
C LEU A 193 -2.70 11.52 1.52
N SER A 194 -3.99 11.24 1.62
CA SER A 194 -4.54 10.45 2.73
C SER A 194 -5.39 9.34 2.13
N ARG A 195 -5.00 8.09 2.37
CA ARG A 195 -5.91 6.94 2.20
C ARG A 195 -6.92 6.99 3.35
N PRO A 196 -8.24 7.01 3.08
CA PRO A 196 -9.24 6.82 4.13
C PRO A 196 -8.94 5.50 4.86
N GLY A 197 -8.72 5.54 6.18
CA GLY A 197 -8.43 4.36 7.01
C GLY A 197 -6.95 4.10 7.36
N LEU A 198 -6.00 4.93 6.94
CA LEU A 198 -4.57 4.82 7.31
C LEU A 198 -4.06 6.16 7.88
N VAL A 199 -4.57 6.56 9.04
CA VAL A 199 -4.09 7.75 9.76
C VAL A 199 -3.38 7.33 11.03
N GLY A 200 -2.12 6.92 10.90
CA GLY A 200 -1.16 6.89 12.00
C GLY A 200 -0.24 8.11 11.88
N ARG A 201 -0.10 8.91 12.96
CA ARG A 201 0.92 9.97 12.99
C ARG A 201 2.29 9.34 13.17
N HIS A 202 3.17 9.54 12.21
CA HIS A 202 4.54 9.05 12.30
C HIS A 202 5.49 10.02 12.96
N THR A 203 6.39 9.45 13.76
CA THR A 203 7.65 10.07 14.10
C THR A 203 8.64 9.80 12.97
N GLY A 204 9.55 10.73 12.65
CA GLY A 204 10.47 10.59 11.51
C GLY A 204 11.39 9.36 11.53
N THR A 205 11.42 8.59 12.62
CA THR A 205 12.17 7.34 12.79
C THR A 205 11.55 6.16 12.02
N GLU A 206 10.22 6.02 11.96
CA GLU A 206 9.58 4.90 11.25
C GLU A 206 9.83 4.97 9.73
N ALA A 207 9.81 6.17 9.16
CA ALA A 207 10.19 6.37 7.76
C ALA A 207 11.63 5.93 7.47
N ALA A 208 12.56 6.12 8.43
CA ALA A 208 13.95 5.69 8.27
C ALA A 208 14.09 4.16 8.25
N ASP A 209 13.24 3.46 9.01
CA ASP A 209 13.19 2.00 9.07
C ASP A 209 12.63 1.40 7.78
N HIS A 210 11.54 1.93 7.24
CA HIS A 210 10.99 1.47 5.96
C HIS A 210 11.86 1.82 4.77
N ILE A 211 12.72 2.83 4.90
CA ILE A 211 13.82 2.96 3.97
C ILE A 211 14.71 1.75 4.20
N ALA A 212 15.29 1.52 5.40
CA ALA A 212 16.30 0.48 5.62
C ALA A 212 15.86 -0.93 5.19
N ARG A 213 14.57 -1.21 5.39
CA ARG A 213 13.95 -2.46 5.04
C ARG A 213 12.57 -2.18 4.42
N PRO A 214 12.48 -2.13 3.07
CA PRO A 214 11.26 -1.77 2.39
C PRO A 214 10.15 -2.81 2.62
N GLY A 215 8.95 -2.36 2.99
CA GLY A 215 7.76 -3.19 3.18
C GLY A 215 7.68 -3.90 4.53
N HIS A 216 6.56 -4.58 4.80
CA HIS A 216 6.40 -5.41 6.01
C HIS A 216 7.23 -6.70 5.95
N ALA A 217 7.34 -7.42 7.07
CA ALA A 217 8.17 -8.63 7.17
C ALA A 217 7.80 -9.73 6.14
N ASP A 218 6.51 -9.90 5.87
CA ASP A 218 5.99 -10.88 4.88
C ASP A 218 6.01 -10.38 3.43
N SER A 219 6.50 -9.16 3.20
CA SER A 219 6.68 -8.63 1.86
C SER A 219 7.55 -9.59 1.03
N PRO A 220 7.28 -9.75 -0.29
CA PRO A 220 8.12 -10.52 -1.21
C PRO A 220 9.60 -10.09 -1.14
N TRP A 221 9.86 -8.83 -0.81
CA TRP A 221 11.20 -8.25 -0.66
C TRP A 221 11.91 -8.73 0.60
N ASN A 222 11.18 -8.99 1.68
CA ASN A 222 11.74 -9.33 3.00
C ASN A 222 11.69 -10.81 3.33
N ARG A 223 10.87 -11.59 2.61
CA ARG A 223 10.81 -13.05 2.76
C ARG A 223 12.15 -13.66 2.35
N ARG A 224 12.72 -14.57 3.12
CA ARG A 224 13.95 -15.27 2.74
C ARG A 224 13.68 -16.39 1.73
N VAL A 225 14.63 -16.67 0.85
CA VAL A 225 14.69 -17.90 0.05
C VAL A 225 15.15 -19.01 1.00
N GLY A 226 14.18 -19.74 1.56
CA GLY A 226 14.47 -20.79 2.54
C GLY A 226 15.23 -21.98 1.93
N ALA A 227 15.86 -22.79 2.78
CA ALA A 227 16.58 -24.00 2.36
C ALA A 227 15.69 -25.02 1.61
N GLY A 228 14.37 -24.98 1.84
CA GLY A 228 13.39 -25.81 1.13
C GLY A 228 12.80 -25.17 -0.14
N ALA A 229 13.30 -24.02 -0.58
CA ALA A 229 12.81 -23.38 -1.80
C ALA A 229 13.08 -24.26 -3.02
N HIS A 230 12.07 -24.45 -3.86
CA HIS A 230 12.25 -25.19 -5.11
C HIS A 230 12.91 -24.28 -6.16
N LEU A 231 14.13 -24.61 -6.55
CA LEU A 231 14.94 -23.83 -7.47
C LEU A 231 15.13 -24.60 -8.79
N VAL A 232 14.72 -24.00 -9.90
CA VAL A 232 14.91 -24.55 -11.24
C VAL A 232 15.94 -23.77 -12.03
N ALA A 233 16.52 -24.41 -13.05
CA ALA A 233 17.49 -23.74 -13.91
C ALA A 233 16.90 -22.46 -14.52
N ALA A 234 17.70 -21.39 -14.55
CA ALA A 234 17.36 -20.20 -15.31
C ALA A 234 17.31 -20.51 -16.83
N PRO A 235 16.62 -19.70 -17.65
CA PRO A 235 16.53 -19.95 -19.08
C PRO A 235 17.90 -20.04 -19.74
N ARG A 236 17.95 -20.71 -20.89
CA ARG A 236 19.19 -20.92 -21.63
C ARG A 236 19.89 -19.59 -21.91
N GLY A 237 21.19 -19.55 -21.63
CA GLY A 237 22.04 -18.37 -21.84
C GLY A 237 21.97 -17.33 -20.72
N PHE A 238 21.04 -17.44 -19.76
CA PHE A 238 20.90 -16.47 -18.68
C PHE A 238 22.19 -16.34 -17.85
N GLY A 239 22.82 -17.47 -17.49
CA GLY A 239 24.07 -17.50 -16.73
C GLY A 239 25.28 -16.91 -17.46
N ALA A 240 25.16 -16.63 -18.76
CA ALA A 240 26.21 -16.01 -19.58
C ALA A 240 26.01 -14.50 -19.77
N LEU A 241 24.89 -13.92 -19.31
CA LEU A 241 24.59 -12.50 -19.47
C LEU A 241 25.53 -11.63 -18.63
N ASN A 242 25.95 -10.51 -19.20
CA ASN A 242 26.66 -9.48 -18.42
C ASN A 242 25.70 -8.89 -17.39
N ILE A 243 26.25 -8.47 -16.25
CA ILE A 243 25.50 -7.81 -15.19
C ILE A 243 26.27 -6.60 -14.70
N VAL A 244 25.52 -5.54 -14.41
CA VAL A 244 26.07 -4.27 -13.93
C VAL A 244 25.20 -3.70 -12.82
N LEU A 245 25.78 -2.86 -11.99
CA LEU A 245 25.03 -1.97 -11.13
C LEU A 245 24.53 -0.77 -11.95
N GLY A 246 23.30 -0.34 -11.71
CA GLY A 246 22.67 0.75 -12.45
C GLY A 246 23.49 2.05 -12.46
N GLY A 247 24.19 2.34 -11.37
CA GLY A 247 25.07 3.49 -11.25
C GLY A 247 26.32 3.47 -12.14
N TRP A 248 26.73 2.30 -12.67
CA TRP A 248 27.90 2.15 -13.53
C TRP A 248 27.64 2.50 -15.00
N LEU A 249 26.37 2.68 -15.36
CA LEU A 249 25.98 2.98 -16.74
C LEU A 249 26.13 4.47 -17.07
N SER A 250 26.15 4.78 -18.36
CA SER A 250 26.17 6.16 -18.87
C SER A 250 25.07 6.36 -19.91
N PRO A 251 23.97 7.06 -19.60
CA PRO A 251 23.66 7.62 -18.28
C PRO A 251 23.35 6.53 -17.23
N PRO A 252 23.56 6.80 -15.93
CA PRO A 252 23.28 5.84 -14.86
C PRO A 252 21.79 5.55 -14.72
N ILE A 253 21.39 4.27 -14.78
CA ILE A 253 19.99 3.84 -14.59
C ILE A 253 19.77 3.61 -13.09
N THR A 254 19.35 4.65 -12.38
CA THR A 254 19.31 4.67 -10.91
C THR A 254 17.97 5.17 -10.40
N THR A 255 17.79 5.26 -9.08
CA THR A 255 16.59 5.87 -8.48
C THR A 255 16.95 6.83 -7.40
N ALA A 256 16.51 8.09 -7.54
CA ALA A 256 16.71 9.07 -6.49
C ALA A 256 15.69 8.84 -5.38
N ILE A 257 16.18 8.61 -4.17
CA ILE A 257 15.35 8.34 -2.99
C ILE A 257 15.56 9.47 -2.00
N TYR A 258 14.47 10.10 -1.59
CA TYR A 258 14.46 11.19 -0.60
C TYR A 258 13.44 10.91 0.50
N VAL A 259 13.66 11.53 1.66
CA VAL A 259 12.75 11.50 2.81
C VAL A 259 12.26 12.90 3.07
N ALA A 260 10.97 13.14 2.89
CA ALA A 260 10.37 14.40 3.21
C ALA A 260 10.09 14.51 4.72
N LYS A 261 10.33 15.69 5.26
CA LYS A 261 10.02 16.09 6.64
C LYS A 261 8.69 16.83 6.68
N PRO A 262 8.00 16.88 7.84
CA PRO A 262 6.79 17.69 8.01
C PRO A 262 6.97 19.18 7.69
N GLY A 263 8.19 19.71 7.78
CA GLY A 263 8.52 21.09 7.44
C GLY A 263 8.90 21.33 5.97
N ASP A 264 9.06 20.27 5.15
CA ASP A 264 9.40 20.43 3.74
C ASP A 264 8.21 21.03 2.96
N PRO A 265 8.49 21.84 1.92
CA PRO A 265 7.45 22.51 1.15
C PRO A 265 6.54 21.49 0.46
N LEU A 266 5.25 21.82 0.41
CA LEU A 266 4.30 21.14 -0.46
C LEU A 266 4.48 21.68 -1.88
N VAL A 267 4.89 20.82 -2.79
CA VAL A 267 5.10 21.16 -4.21
C VAL A 267 4.02 20.51 -5.06
N GLU A 268 3.66 21.19 -6.14
CA GLU A 268 2.69 20.67 -7.11
C GLU A 268 3.35 19.64 -8.03
N VAL A 269 2.62 18.57 -8.31
CA VAL A 269 2.98 17.55 -9.28
C VAL A 269 2.09 17.70 -10.51
N LEU A 270 2.71 17.91 -11.66
CA LEU A 270 2.05 18.19 -12.93
C LEU A 270 2.39 17.12 -13.96
N TYR A 271 1.43 16.79 -14.81
CA TYR A 271 1.60 15.92 -15.96
C TYR A 271 2.19 16.68 -17.14
N HIS A 272 3.12 16.06 -17.87
CA HIS A 272 3.51 16.51 -19.20
C HIS A 272 3.73 15.33 -20.16
N PRO A 273 3.00 15.26 -21.30
CA PRO A 273 3.03 14.10 -22.21
C PRO A 273 4.40 13.89 -22.88
N ASP A 274 5.20 14.94 -23.04
CA ASP A 274 6.50 14.82 -23.70
C ASP A 274 7.66 14.78 -22.70
N ALA A 275 7.41 14.69 -21.37
CA ALA A 275 8.47 14.78 -20.37
C ALA A 275 9.60 13.76 -20.62
N TRP A 276 9.23 12.52 -20.91
CA TRP A 276 10.20 11.46 -21.22
C TRP A 276 10.97 11.76 -22.51
N MET A 277 10.27 12.04 -23.61
CA MET A 277 10.88 12.26 -24.92
C MET A 277 11.83 13.47 -24.91
N ARG A 278 11.44 14.57 -24.24
CA ARG A 278 12.24 15.78 -24.19
C ARG A 278 13.52 15.61 -23.37
N VAL A 279 13.50 14.80 -22.31
CA VAL A 279 14.74 14.46 -21.59
C VAL A 279 15.59 13.48 -22.40
N HIS A 280 14.97 12.47 -23.03
CA HIS A 280 15.65 11.53 -23.92
C HIS A 280 16.40 12.24 -25.05
N ASP A 281 15.76 13.21 -25.69
CA ASP A 281 16.34 14.01 -26.77
C ASP A 281 17.29 15.11 -26.27
N LYS A 282 17.58 15.14 -24.96
CA LYS A 282 18.47 16.11 -24.29
C LYS A 282 18.01 17.57 -24.45
N VAL A 283 16.73 17.78 -24.74
CA VAL A 283 16.11 19.12 -24.81
C VAL A 283 15.87 19.67 -23.42
N TRP A 284 15.45 18.81 -22.48
CA TRP A 284 15.23 19.16 -21.09
C TRP A 284 16.24 18.47 -20.19
N LYS A 285 16.67 19.19 -19.14
CA LYS A 285 17.38 18.62 -18.00
C LYS A 285 16.38 18.13 -16.97
N ARG A 286 16.82 17.22 -16.11
CA ARG A 286 16.05 16.73 -14.96
C ARG A 286 15.86 17.78 -13.86
N ALA A 287 16.79 18.71 -13.77
CA ALA A 287 16.74 19.88 -12.90
C ALA A 287 17.70 20.94 -13.44
N GLY A 288 17.49 22.21 -13.07
CA GLY A 288 18.36 23.32 -13.49
C GLY A 288 18.22 23.66 -14.98
N ASN A 289 17.00 23.58 -15.49
CA ASN A 289 16.63 24.20 -16.76
C ASN A 289 16.67 25.73 -16.60
N ASP A 290 16.93 26.46 -17.68
CA ASP A 290 16.76 27.92 -17.64
C ASP A 290 15.27 28.30 -17.66
N ALA A 291 14.99 29.56 -17.35
CA ALA A 291 13.62 30.05 -17.24
C ALA A 291 12.81 29.94 -18.55
N VAL A 292 13.46 30.00 -19.72
CA VAL A 292 12.77 29.88 -21.02
C VAL A 292 12.32 28.43 -21.23
N VAL A 293 13.18 27.47 -20.91
CA VAL A 293 12.83 26.04 -20.96
C VAL A 293 11.75 25.70 -19.94
N GLU A 294 11.83 26.21 -18.71
CA GLU A 294 10.79 25.97 -17.70
C GLU A 294 9.43 26.58 -18.07
N ALA A 295 9.42 27.78 -18.66
CA ALA A 295 8.19 28.36 -19.21
C ALA A 295 7.58 27.48 -20.33
N ALA A 296 8.43 26.91 -21.20
CA ALA A 296 7.98 25.99 -22.25
C ALA A 296 7.43 24.67 -21.70
N ILE A 297 8.06 24.11 -20.65
CA ILE A 297 7.54 22.94 -19.92
C ILE A 297 6.13 23.25 -19.36
N LEU A 298 5.99 24.39 -18.68
CA LEU A 298 4.75 24.77 -18.01
C LEU A 298 3.60 25.09 -18.96
N MET A 299 3.88 25.58 -20.17
CA MET A 299 2.87 25.89 -21.18
C MET A 299 1.99 24.69 -21.55
N ARG A 300 2.53 23.46 -21.43
CA ARG A 300 1.82 22.22 -21.74
C ARG A 300 1.64 21.30 -20.53
N ALA A 301 2.19 21.67 -19.37
CA ALA A 301 2.00 20.95 -18.12
C ALA A 301 0.55 21.09 -17.64
N ARG A 302 0.00 20.05 -17.04
CA ARG A 302 -1.40 20.02 -16.59
C ARG A 302 -1.50 19.41 -15.19
N PRO A 303 -2.40 19.90 -14.32
CA PRO A 303 -2.65 19.24 -13.04
C PRO A 303 -3.37 17.90 -13.21
N ASP A 304 -4.17 17.76 -14.28
CA ASP A 304 -4.85 16.52 -14.61
C ASP A 304 -3.91 15.56 -15.35
N PHE A 305 -3.58 14.45 -14.70
CA PHE A 305 -3.00 13.28 -15.34
C PHE A 305 -4.08 12.60 -16.20
N PRO A 306 -3.86 12.40 -17.51
CA PRO A 306 -4.91 11.88 -18.39
C PRO A 306 -5.34 10.52 -17.91
N SER A 307 -6.64 10.26 -17.76
CA SER A 307 -7.13 8.88 -17.66
C SER A 307 -6.52 8.11 -18.83
N SER A 308 -5.78 7.04 -18.55
CA SER A 308 -5.51 6.07 -19.61
C SER A 308 -6.87 5.66 -20.21
N PRO A 309 -6.90 5.05 -21.40
CA PRO A 309 -8.13 4.46 -21.93
C PRO A 309 -8.85 3.52 -20.94
N LEU A 310 -8.17 3.15 -19.85
CA LEU A 310 -8.61 2.27 -18.77
C LEU A 310 -9.07 3.04 -17.50
N GLY A 311 -9.35 4.35 -17.60
CA GLY A 311 -9.97 5.13 -16.52
C GLY A 311 -9.05 5.51 -15.35
N VAL A 312 -7.82 4.97 -15.28
CA VAL A 312 -6.83 5.35 -14.25
C VAL A 312 -5.94 6.47 -14.78
N ARG A 313 -6.01 7.64 -14.14
CA ARG A 313 -5.28 8.86 -14.49
C ARG A 313 -3.77 8.66 -14.51
N SER A 314 -3.22 8.44 -15.70
CA SER A 314 -1.82 8.41 -16.16
C SER A 314 -0.79 7.94 -15.15
N ARG A 315 -1.08 6.78 -14.55
CA ARG A 315 -0.08 6.01 -13.82
C ARG A 315 0.68 5.05 -14.74
N TYR A 316 0.03 4.61 -15.82
CA TYR A 316 0.43 3.38 -16.49
C TYR A 316 0.63 3.50 -18.00
N VAL A 317 1.63 4.27 -18.42
CA VAL A 317 1.78 4.63 -19.83
C VAL A 317 2.57 3.60 -20.64
N TYR A 318 3.13 2.57 -19.99
CA TYR A 318 3.81 1.46 -20.66
C TYR A 318 3.52 0.09 -20.05
N GLN A 319 2.73 0.00 -18.98
CA GLN A 319 2.32 -1.29 -18.40
C GLN A 319 1.11 -1.89 -19.11
N THR A 320 1.10 -3.21 -19.23
CA THR A 320 -0.09 -3.98 -19.57
C THR A 320 -0.13 -5.31 -18.82
N SER A 321 -1.34 -5.78 -18.53
CA SER A 321 -1.64 -7.15 -18.09
C SER A 321 -2.20 -8.03 -19.22
N SER A 322 -2.25 -7.50 -20.46
CA SER A 322 -2.79 -8.20 -21.62
C SER A 322 -1.79 -8.25 -22.78
N PRO A 323 -1.66 -9.41 -23.45
CA PRO A 323 -0.82 -9.53 -24.64
C PRO A 323 -1.41 -8.82 -25.86
N SER A 324 -2.72 -8.54 -25.89
CA SER A 324 -3.44 -8.05 -27.07
C SER A 324 -3.83 -6.57 -27.01
N GLY A 325 -3.60 -5.88 -25.89
CA GLY A 325 -4.03 -4.49 -25.74
C GLY A 325 -3.55 -3.83 -24.46
N TRP A 326 -4.05 -2.62 -24.22
CA TRP A 326 -3.93 -1.96 -22.93
C TRP A 326 -4.93 -2.62 -21.98
N ALA A 327 -4.43 -3.27 -20.94
CA ALA A 327 -5.26 -3.74 -19.84
C ALA A 327 -4.53 -3.48 -18.53
N LEU A 328 -5.30 -3.10 -17.51
CA LEU A 328 -4.83 -3.10 -16.13
C LEU A 328 -5.04 -4.49 -15.56
N PRO A 329 -4.30 -4.85 -14.49
CA PRO A 329 -4.57 -6.09 -13.80
C PRO A 329 -6.03 -6.15 -13.38
N ASP A 330 -6.75 -7.17 -13.86
CA ASP A 330 -8.13 -7.45 -13.45
C ASP A 330 -8.09 -8.42 -12.27
N VAL A 331 -7.47 -7.98 -11.16
CA VAL A 331 -7.36 -8.75 -9.93
C VAL A 331 -7.89 -7.92 -8.75
N PRO A 332 -8.65 -8.51 -7.80
CA PRO A 332 -9.24 -7.79 -6.66
C PRO A 332 -8.24 -7.06 -5.77
N GLU A 333 -6.98 -7.51 -5.78
CA GLU A 333 -5.89 -6.97 -5.00
C GLU A 333 -5.37 -5.65 -5.59
N PHE A 334 -5.52 -5.43 -6.91
CA PHE A 334 -5.02 -4.23 -7.58
C PHE A 334 -5.79 -3.00 -7.11
N ARG A 335 -5.20 -2.29 -6.14
CA ARG A 335 -5.79 -1.17 -5.40
C ARG A 335 -4.80 -0.01 -5.38
N PRO A 336 -4.46 0.56 -6.56
CA PRO A 336 -3.63 1.73 -6.57
C PRO A 336 -4.30 2.84 -5.76
N ALA A 337 -3.51 3.74 -5.15
CA ALA A 337 -4.09 4.91 -4.49
C ALA A 337 -5.09 5.60 -5.45
N PRO A 338 -6.20 6.20 -5.00
CA PRO A 338 -7.04 6.95 -5.93
C PRO A 338 -6.23 8.13 -6.50
N PRO A 339 -6.40 8.50 -7.77
CA PRO A 339 -5.83 9.76 -8.26
C PRO A 339 -6.53 10.95 -7.57
N PRO A 340 -5.92 12.14 -7.57
CA PRO A 340 -6.60 13.35 -7.15
C PRO A 340 -7.93 13.50 -7.89
N ALA A 341 -8.95 14.02 -7.19
CA ALA A 341 -10.22 14.37 -7.80
C ALA A 341 -10.02 15.29 -9.01
N ARG A 342 -10.92 15.24 -9.99
CA ARG A 342 -10.81 16.08 -11.20
C ARG A 342 -10.65 17.55 -10.83
N GLY A 343 -9.68 18.23 -11.43
CA GLY A 343 -9.41 19.64 -11.13
C GLY A 343 -8.68 19.90 -9.82
N THR A 344 -8.26 18.85 -9.10
CA THR A 344 -7.35 18.98 -7.94
C THR A 344 -5.92 18.69 -8.37
N VAL A 345 -4.98 19.47 -7.82
CA VAL A 345 -3.55 19.31 -8.08
C VAL A 345 -2.96 18.37 -7.04
N LEU A 346 -2.24 17.33 -7.47
CA LEU A 346 -1.47 16.50 -6.55
C LEU A 346 -0.39 17.37 -5.90
N ARG A 347 -0.31 17.35 -4.57
CA ARG A 347 0.74 18.01 -3.80
C ARG A 347 1.46 17.01 -2.91
N VAL A 348 2.78 17.09 -2.91
CA VAL A 348 3.64 16.21 -2.11
C VAL A 348 4.67 17.05 -1.36
N ARG A 349 5.07 16.60 -0.17
CA ARG A 349 6.20 17.19 0.52
C ARG A 349 7.47 16.79 -0.20
N CYS A 350 8.28 17.77 -0.55
CA CYS A 350 9.50 17.54 -1.33
C CYS A 350 10.65 18.35 -0.72
N PRO A 351 11.74 17.71 -0.27
CA PRO A 351 12.92 18.41 0.19
C PRO A 351 13.43 19.39 -0.88
N ARG A 352 13.96 20.54 -0.45
CA ARG A 352 14.62 21.46 -1.39
C ARG A 352 15.85 20.77 -2.00
N GLY A 353 16.07 21.01 -3.29
CA GLY A 353 17.24 20.48 -4.00
C GLY A 353 17.10 19.02 -4.46
N VAL A 354 15.90 18.44 -4.43
CA VAL A 354 15.64 17.14 -5.07
C VAL A 354 16.08 17.17 -6.53
N ARG A 355 16.90 16.19 -6.90
CA ARG A 355 17.40 15.99 -8.26
C ARG A 355 17.12 14.55 -8.70
N PRO A 356 16.32 14.35 -9.75
CA PRO A 356 16.17 13.04 -10.35
C PRO A 356 17.45 12.62 -11.10
N PRO A 357 17.65 11.30 -11.30
CA PRO A 357 18.74 10.77 -12.10
C PRO A 357 18.75 11.29 -13.54
N PRO A 358 19.93 11.47 -14.17
CA PRO A 358 20.04 12.05 -15.51
C PRO A 358 19.62 11.10 -16.63
N ASP A 359 19.33 9.82 -16.35
CA ASP A 359 18.84 8.89 -17.37
C ASP A 359 17.43 9.24 -17.86
N THR A 360 16.97 8.55 -18.91
CA THR A 360 15.72 8.78 -19.63
C THR A 360 14.48 8.47 -18.81
N ASP A 361 14.57 7.60 -17.81
CA ASP A 361 13.46 7.25 -16.94
C ASP A 361 13.48 8.12 -15.68
N GLY A 362 14.68 8.43 -15.16
CA GLY A 362 14.89 9.44 -14.13
C GLY A 362 14.08 9.21 -12.87
N TYR A 363 13.91 7.95 -12.46
CA TYR A 363 13.02 7.58 -11.36
C TYR A 363 13.30 8.34 -10.06
N LEU A 364 12.22 8.84 -9.45
CA LEU A 364 12.22 9.55 -8.17
C LEU A 364 11.26 8.87 -7.21
N ALA A 365 11.69 8.65 -5.97
CA ALA A 365 10.86 8.24 -4.85
C ALA A 365 11.05 9.22 -3.68
N VAL A 366 9.95 9.73 -3.12
CA VAL A 366 9.95 10.64 -1.98
C VAL A 366 9.04 10.08 -0.89
N PHE A 367 9.66 9.55 0.16
CA PHE A 367 8.97 9.06 1.35
C PHE A 367 8.32 10.23 2.08
N GLN A 368 7.01 10.18 2.24
CA GLN A 368 6.21 11.21 2.89
C GLN A 368 6.13 10.94 4.41
N PRO A 369 5.89 11.97 5.24
CA PRO A 369 5.75 11.80 6.69
C PRO A 369 4.54 10.96 7.13
N ASP A 370 3.62 10.63 6.24
CA ASP A 370 2.44 9.79 6.53
C ASP A 370 2.67 8.30 6.23
N GLY A 371 3.88 7.92 5.82
CA GLY A 371 4.26 6.55 5.46
C GLY A 371 3.99 6.20 4.00
N LEU A 372 3.37 7.10 3.22
CA LEU A 372 3.23 6.93 1.78
C LEU A 372 4.54 7.29 1.06
N VAL A 373 4.71 6.76 -0.14
CA VAL A 373 5.84 7.08 -1.03
C VAL A 373 5.27 7.66 -2.31
N PHE A 374 5.62 8.90 -2.61
CA PHE A 374 5.40 9.48 -3.93
C PHE A 374 6.49 8.96 -4.88
N GLU A 375 6.09 8.41 -6.01
CA GLU A 375 7.00 7.88 -7.02
C GLU A 375 6.72 8.53 -8.36
N ALA A 376 7.74 8.91 -9.12
CA ALA A 376 7.59 9.53 -10.42
C ALA A 376 8.44 8.85 -11.49
N TYR A 377 7.85 8.70 -12.67
CA TYR A 377 8.53 8.30 -13.89
C TYR A 377 8.69 9.50 -14.83
N SER A 378 9.91 9.66 -15.31
CA SER A 378 10.39 10.83 -16.02
C SER A 378 10.04 12.19 -15.38
N PRO A 379 10.36 12.41 -14.10
CA PRO A 379 10.24 13.72 -13.48
C PRO A 379 11.27 14.72 -14.02
N VAL A 380 10.86 15.99 -14.02
CA VAL A 380 11.66 17.20 -14.16
C VAL A 380 11.31 18.09 -12.97
N VAL A 381 12.31 18.49 -12.19
CA VAL A 381 12.14 19.39 -11.05
C VAL A 381 12.47 20.81 -11.51
N LEU A 382 11.47 21.70 -11.40
CA LEU A 382 11.60 23.10 -11.78
C LEU A 382 12.34 23.90 -10.69
N SER A 383 12.80 25.10 -11.05
CA SER A 383 13.52 26.01 -10.16
C SER A 383 12.72 26.41 -8.90
N ASP A 384 11.40 26.41 -8.98
CA ASP A 384 10.49 26.68 -7.86
C ASP A 384 10.11 25.43 -7.05
N GLY A 385 10.63 24.26 -7.41
CA GLY A 385 10.40 22.99 -6.73
C GLY A 385 9.21 22.18 -7.25
N ARG A 386 8.39 22.72 -8.16
CA ARG A 386 7.32 21.92 -8.81
C ARG A 386 7.92 20.73 -9.56
N ILE A 387 7.19 19.62 -9.57
CA ILE A 387 7.58 18.38 -10.24
C ILE A 387 6.70 18.23 -11.47
N VAL A 388 7.30 18.15 -12.65
CA VAL A 388 6.60 17.83 -13.90
C VAL A 388 7.02 16.44 -14.34
N CYS A 389 6.10 15.49 -14.45
CA CYS A 389 6.43 14.11 -14.81
C CYS A 389 5.49 13.51 -15.85
N PHE A 390 5.89 12.38 -16.41
CA PHE A 390 5.07 11.64 -17.37
C PHE A 390 4.03 10.76 -16.67
N SER A 391 4.43 10.09 -15.59
CA SER A 391 3.51 9.38 -14.70
C SER A 391 4.00 9.41 -13.27
N TYR A 392 3.11 9.04 -12.34
CA TYR A 392 3.43 8.90 -10.93
C TYR A 392 2.70 7.69 -10.31
N GLY A 393 3.19 7.26 -9.16
CA GLY A 393 2.58 6.28 -8.27
C GLY A 393 2.56 6.83 -6.84
N VAL A 394 1.64 6.29 -6.02
CA VAL A 394 1.65 6.52 -4.57
C VAL A 394 1.44 5.18 -3.91
N THR A 395 2.45 4.73 -3.19
CA THR A 395 2.56 3.40 -2.60
C THR A 395 2.74 3.53 -1.09
N ASP A 396 2.48 2.47 -0.32
CA ASP A 396 2.66 2.48 1.13
C ASP A 396 4.00 1.82 1.46
N ALA A 397 4.92 2.54 2.10
CA ALA A 397 6.24 2.01 2.46
C ALA A 397 6.18 0.77 3.38
N ARG A 398 5.04 0.57 4.06
CA ARG A 398 4.75 -0.57 4.94
C ARG A 398 4.09 -1.73 4.23
N GLY A 399 3.63 -1.52 3.00
CA GLY A 399 2.88 -2.48 2.21
C GLY A 399 3.71 -3.68 1.78
N ALA A 400 3.09 -4.54 0.96
CA ALA A 400 3.79 -5.64 0.33
C ALA A 400 4.84 -5.12 -0.66
N LEU A 401 4.67 -3.90 -1.16
CA LEU A 401 5.44 -3.31 -2.23
C LEU A 401 5.38 -4.17 -3.50
N ALA A 402 4.17 -4.63 -3.82
CA ALA A 402 3.87 -5.40 -5.00
C ALA A 402 3.12 -4.55 -6.04
N GLY A 403 2.83 -5.14 -7.19
CA GLY A 403 2.17 -4.49 -8.31
C GLY A 403 0.74 -4.03 -8.03
N ASP A 404 0.14 -4.56 -6.98
CA ASP A 404 -1.19 -4.21 -6.48
C ASP A 404 -1.29 -2.76 -5.98
N GLU A 405 -0.17 -2.18 -5.54
CA GLU A 405 -0.10 -0.78 -5.11
C GLU A 405 0.04 0.22 -6.28
N GLY A 406 0.38 -0.26 -7.48
CA GLY A 406 0.44 0.58 -8.68
C GLY A 406 1.66 1.50 -8.74
N GLY A 407 2.84 0.95 -8.45
CA GLY A 407 4.13 1.61 -8.64
C GLY A 407 4.45 1.91 -10.10
N VAL A 408 5.55 2.64 -10.33
CA VAL A 408 5.88 3.24 -11.63
C VAL A 408 6.78 2.38 -12.54
N CYS A 409 7.30 1.23 -12.06
CA CYS A 409 8.01 0.28 -12.91
C CYS A 409 7.06 -0.41 -13.90
N ALA A 410 7.59 -0.99 -14.98
CA ALA A 410 6.79 -1.74 -15.94
C ALA A 410 5.99 -2.91 -15.31
N SER A 411 6.50 -3.48 -14.21
CA SER A 411 5.85 -4.53 -13.43
C SER A 411 4.69 -4.06 -12.52
N LEU A 412 4.46 -2.76 -12.44
CA LEU A 412 3.68 -2.06 -11.39
C LEU A 412 4.31 -2.09 -10.00
N ILE A 413 5.49 -2.68 -9.83
CA ILE A 413 6.18 -2.71 -8.55
C ILE A 413 6.69 -1.29 -8.20
N PRO A 414 6.63 -0.88 -6.92
CA PRO A 414 7.22 0.38 -6.47
C PRO A 414 8.72 0.46 -6.79
N VAL A 415 9.15 1.61 -7.28
CA VAL A 415 10.49 1.85 -7.79
C VAL A 415 11.57 1.71 -6.71
N HIS A 416 11.19 1.92 -5.46
CA HIS A 416 12.06 1.90 -4.29
C HIS A 416 12.23 0.50 -3.66
N ALA A 417 11.37 -0.48 -3.97
CA ALA A 417 11.24 -1.71 -3.18
C ALA A 417 12.46 -2.65 -3.17
N GLY A 418 13.31 -2.60 -4.21
CA GLY A 418 14.53 -3.42 -4.31
C GLY A 418 15.78 -2.62 -4.69
N THR A 419 15.74 -1.30 -4.53
CA THR A 419 16.87 -0.43 -4.89
C THR A 419 17.97 -0.52 -3.82
N ILE A 420 19.17 -0.96 -4.20
CA ILE A 420 20.33 -1.03 -3.28
C ILE A 420 20.78 0.38 -2.90
N ARG A 421 21.13 0.55 -1.63
CA ARG A 421 21.61 1.81 -1.05
C ARG A 421 23.02 1.70 -0.53
N ASP A 422 23.73 2.82 -0.51
CA ASP A 422 25.14 2.85 -0.10
C ASP A 422 25.35 2.39 1.34
N ARG A 423 24.45 2.78 2.23
CA ARG A 423 24.51 2.40 3.64
C ARG A 423 24.37 0.89 3.85
N GLU A 424 23.71 0.17 2.94
CA GLU A 424 23.56 -1.29 3.01
C GLU A 424 24.88 -1.96 2.66
N ILE A 425 25.58 -1.45 1.65
CA ILE A 425 26.93 -1.91 1.32
C ILE A 425 27.92 -1.56 2.44
N ALA A 426 27.88 -0.33 2.95
CA ALA A 426 28.75 0.13 4.03
C ALA A 426 28.53 -0.60 5.36
N SER A 427 27.30 -1.02 5.65
CA SER A 427 26.97 -1.82 6.84
C SER A 427 27.16 -3.32 6.66
N GLY A 428 27.55 -3.77 5.47
CA GLY A 428 27.85 -5.18 5.20
C GLY A 428 26.62 -6.06 4.95
N GLY A 429 25.46 -5.48 4.61
CA GLY A 429 24.25 -6.26 4.37
C GLY A 429 23.14 -5.50 3.64
N VAL A 430 22.52 -6.15 2.66
CA VAL A 430 21.27 -5.70 2.01
C VAL A 430 20.13 -6.61 2.51
N PRO A 431 19.27 -6.17 3.44
CA PRO A 431 18.32 -7.04 4.14
C PRO A 431 16.99 -7.26 3.36
N HIS A 432 17.06 -7.24 2.03
CA HIS A 432 15.90 -7.39 1.15
C HIS A 432 16.31 -7.93 -0.23
N ALA A 433 15.31 -8.34 -1.03
CA ALA A 433 15.51 -8.78 -2.41
C ALA A 433 15.92 -7.62 -3.32
N LEU A 434 16.68 -7.91 -4.36
CA LEU A 434 17.25 -6.89 -5.25
C LEU A 434 16.34 -6.66 -6.47
N ALA A 435 16.11 -5.42 -6.86
CA ALA A 435 15.40 -5.12 -8.11
C ALA A 435 16.31 -5.37 -9.31
N LEU A 436 15.86 -6.23 -10.23
CA LEU A 436 16.59 -6.66 -11.41
C LEU A 436 15.87 -6.20 -12.67
N TYR A 437 16.61 -5.65 -13.62
CA TYR A 437 16.11 -5.38 -14.97
C TYR A 437 16.68 -6.41 -15.93
N GLY A 438 15.81 -7.03 -16.75
CA GLY A 438 16.18 -8.08 -17.68
C GLY A 438 16.18 -7.65 -19.15
N PRO A 439 16.98 -8.28 -20.02
CA PRO A 439 16.97 -7.98 -21.44
C PRO A 439 15.74 -8.62 -22.11
N GLU A 440 15.19 -7.98 -23.14
CA GLU A 440 13.96 -8.43 -23.85
C GLU A 440 14.03 -9.90 -24.32
N ALA A 441 15.24 -10.37 -24.67
CA ALA A 441 15.48 -11.76 -25.09
C ALA A 441 15.17 -12.82 -24.01
N GLN A 442 15.14 -12.44 -22.74
CA GLN A 442 14.88 -13.35 -21.61
C GLN A 442 13.46 -13.18 -21.03
N LEU A 443 12.80 -12.06 -21.34
CA LEU A 443 11.49 -11.72 -20.79
C LEU A 443 10.35 -12.34 -21.58
N ALA A 444 9.28 -12.69 -20.87
CA ALA A 444 8.00 -13.12 -21.41
C ALA A 444 6.95 -12.00 -21.27
N PRO A 445 5.96 -11.89 -22.18
CA PRO A 445 4.84 -10.97 -22.04
C PRO A 445 3.83 -11.49 -21.02
N ALA A 446 4.28 -11.61 -19.77
CA ALA A 446 3.55 -12.15 -18.65
C ALA A 446 4.08 -11.55 -17.34
N ALA A 447 3.22 -11.54 -16.32
CA ALA A 447 3.58 -11.20 -14.95
C ALA A 447 3.25 -12.37 -14.03
N ARG A 448 4.01 -12.47 -12.95
CA ARG A 448 3.66 -13.27 -11.77
C ARG A 448 3.87 -12.42 -10.53
N TRP A 449 3.12 -12.69 -9.48
CA TRP A 449 3.26 -11.96 -8.22
C TRP A 449 4.74 -12.03 -7.73
N PRO A 450 5.34 -10.89 -7.33
CA PRO A 450 4.68 -9.63 -6.97
C PRO A 450 4.42 -8.64 -8.13
N ALA A 451 4.79 -8.95 -9.36
CA ALA A 451 4.38 -8.12 -10.50
C ALA A 451 2.92 -8.39 -10.88
N LEU A 452 2.23 -7.36 -11.37
CA LEU A 452 0.90 -7.51 -11.96
C LEU A 452 0.84 -7.10 -13.43
N ALA A 453 1.90 -6.51 -13.97
CA ALA A 453 1.99 -6.13 -15.38
C ALA A 453 3.40 -6.33 -15.93
N TRP A 454 3.59 -5.97 -17.20
CA TRP A 454 4.87 -5.93 -17.88
C TRP A 454 4.87 -4.82 -18.95
N ASP A 455 6.02 -4.56 -19.59
CA ASP A 455 6.06 -3.58 -20.67
C ASP A 455 5.17 -4.00 -21.84
N ARG A 456 4.42 -3.04 -22.37
CA ARG A 456 3.74 -3.21 -23.66
C ARG A 456 4.75 -3.18 -24.81
N THR A 457 5.36 -4.33 -25.07
CA THR A 457 6.30 -4.53 -26.17
C THR A 457 6.07 -5.87 -26.84
N ASN A 458 6.22 -5.91 -28.16
CA ASN A 458 6.22 -7.15 -28.93
C ASN A 458 7.64 -7.72 -29.09
N ARG A 459 8.62 -7.23 -28.32
CA ARG A 459 10.05 -7.60 -28.42
C ARG A 459 10.50 -8.67 -27.43
N TYR A 460 9.64 -9.04 -26.49
CA TYR A 460 9.91 -10.14 -25.56
C TYR A 460 10.01 -11.49 -26.28
N ARG A 461 11.08 -12.23 -26.03
CA ARG A 461 11.38 -13.52 -26.70
C ARG A 461 11.71 -14.66 -25.73
N GLY A 462 11.78 -14.37 -24.45
CA GLY A 462 12.16 -15.36 -23.44
C GLY A 462 10.98 -15.92 -22.67
N THR A 463 11.28 -16.48 -21.51
CA THR A 463 10.32 -17.25 -20.69
C THR A 463 10.18 -16.71 -19.27
N LEU A 464 10.91 -15.66 -18.88
CA LEU A 464 10.81 -15.07 -17.55
C LEU A 464 9.70 -14.01 -17.52
N PRO A 465 8.57 -14.26 -16.85
CA PRO A 465 7.61 -13.20 -16.57
C PRO A 465 8.22 -12.16 -15.62
N MET A 466 7.79 -10.90 -15.71
CA MET A 466 8.06 -9.93 -14.64
C MET A 466 7.54 -10.45 -13.30
N GLY A 467 8.21 -10.08 -12.22
CA GLY A 467 8.01 -10.60 -10.86
C GLY A 467 8.68 -11.95 -10.62
N SER A 468 9.30 -12.56 -11.62
CA SER A 468 10.15 -13.74 -11.39
C SER A 468 11.27 -13.43 -10.40
N ARG A 469 11.39 -14.29 -9.39
CA ARG A 469 12.44 -14.23 -8.40
C ARG A 469 13.55 -15.21 -8.76
N LEU A 470 14.78 -14.72 -8.81
CA LEU A 470 15.99 -15.51 -9.01
C LEU A 470 16.85 -15.50 -7.76
N ALA A 471 17.51 -16.59 -7.44
CA ALA A 471 18.36 -16.66 -6.26
C ALA A 471 19.59 -17.53 -6.50
N ILE A 472 20.66 -17.24 -5.75
CA ILE A 472 21.75 -18.20 -5.59
C ILE A 472 21.21 -19.33 -4.70
N PRO A 473 21.41 -20.62 -5.07
CA PRO A 473 20.94 -21.71 -4.24
C PRO A 473 21.53 -21.67 -2.82
N PRO A 474 20.74 -21.93 -1.76
CA PRO A 474 21.17 -21.81 -0.37
C PRO A 474 22.27 -22.81 0.01
N GLU A 475 22.42 -23.91 -0.74
CA GLU A 475 23.47 -24.91 -0.55
C GLU A 475 24.87 -24.44 -1.04
N ILE A 476 24.95 -23.32 -1.77
CA ILE A 476 26.24 -22.78 -2.20
C ILE A 476 26.89 -22.04 -1.03
N ASP A 477 28.06 -22.53 -0.60
CA ASP A 477 28.86 -21.83 0.40
C ASP A 477 29.49 -20.56 -0.20
N LEU A 478 29.02 -19.40 0.26
CA LEU A 478 29.51 -18.10 -0.15
C LEU A 478 30.88 -17.78 0.48
N ASP A 479 31.17 -18.27 1.68
CA ASP A 479 32.42 -18.00 2.38
C ASP A 479 33.59 -18.75 1.73
N ALA A 480 33.31 -19.94 1.17
CA ALA A 480 34.28 -20.72 0.41
C ALA A 480 34.62 -20.13 -0.98
N HIS A 481 33.82 -19.22 -1.52
CA HIS A 481 34.04 -18.71 -2.88
C HIS A 481 35.32 -17.85 -3.00
N GLY A 482 35.66 -17.08 -1.96
CA GLY A 482 36.76 -16.12 -2.02
C GLY A 482 36.44 -14.91 -2.91
N PHE A 483 35.35 -14.19 -2.61
CA PHE A 483 34.94 -12.97 -3.31
C PHE A 483 36.10 -11.96 -3.47
N ALA A 484 36.18 -11.33 -4.62
CA ALA A 484 37.20 -10.32 -4.90
C ALA A 484 36.94 -9.00 -4.15
N SER A 485 35.71 -8.77 -3.70
CA SER A 485 35.28 -7.55 -3.01
C SER A 485 34.26 -7.83 -1.90
N ASP A 486 34.28 -7.00 -0.84
CA ASP A 486 33.25 -7.05 0.20
C ASP A 486 31.86 -6.70 -0.35
N ALA A 487 31.78 -5.69 -1.23
CA ALA A 487 30.52 -5.32 -1.87
C ALA A 487 29.95 -6.48 -2.71
N GLY A 488 30.78 -7.18 -3.48
CA GLY A 488 30.37 -8.38 -4.22
C GLY A 488 29.84 -9.47 -3.30
N ARG A 489 30.53 -9.74 -2.18
CA ARG A 489 30.08 -10.69 -1.15
C ARG A 489 28.73 -10.29 -0.54
N VAL A 490 28.55 -9.02 -0.20
CA VAL A 490 27.30 -8.48 0.37
C VAL A 490 26.13 -8.64 -0.60
N ILE A 491 26.33 -8.29 -1.87
CA ILE A 491 25.31 -8.41 -2.91
C ILE A 491 24.99 -9.90 -3.19
N ALA A 492 25.99 -10.78 -3.21
CA ALA A 492 25.79 -12.22 -3.34
C ALA A 492 25.01 -12.81 -2.16
N ARG A 493 25.33 -12.38 -0.93
CA ARG A 493 24.62 -12.79 0.27
C ARG A 493 23.14 -12.41 0.20
N ALA A 494 22.83 -11.19 -0.25
CA ALA A 494 21.45 -10.75 -0.47
C ALA A 494 20.75 -11.53 -1.59
N ALA A 495 21.44 -11.83 -2.70
CA ALA A 495 20.92 -12.67 -3.77
C ALA A 495 20.70 -14.14 -3.35
N GLN A 496 21.43 -14.65 -2.36
CA GLN A 496 21.16 -15.98 -1.80
C GLN A 496 20.02 -15.92 -0.76
N ASP A 497 20.04 -14.95 0.15
CA ASP A 497 19.07 -14.83 1.24
C ASP A 497 17.69 -14.39 0.77
N TYR A 498 17.64 -13.44 -0.15
CA TYR A 498 16.43 -12.76 -0.60
C TYR A 498 16.28 -12.79 -2.12
N GLY A 499 17.30 -13.15 -2.89
CA GLY A 499 17.17 -13.20 -4.35
C GLY A 499 17.02 -11.83 -5.01
N LEU A 500 16.72 -11.88 -6.30
CA LEU A 500 16.51 -10.75 -7.18
C LEU A 500 15.14 -10.89 -7.84
N ILE A 501 14.35 -9.82 -7.83
CA ILE A 501 13.02 -9.79 -8.44
C ILE A 501 13.10 -8.99 -9.72
N LEU A 502 12.63 -9.60 -10.81
CA LEU A 502 12.58 -8.97 -12.12
C LEU A 502 11.45 -7.93 -12.16
N VAL A 503 11.79 -6.63 -12.19
CA VAL A 503 10.79 -5.55 -12.07
C VAL A 503 10.59 -4.74 -13.34
N ASP A 504 11.53 -4.81 -14.28
CA ASP A 504 11.50 -4.02 -15.50
C ASP A 504 12.34 -4.69 -16.59
N ARG A 505 12.22 -4.19 -17.82
CA ARG A 505 13.17 -4.49 -18.88
C ARG A 505 14.33 -3.49 -18.84
N ASN A 506 15.45 -3.87 -19.43
CA ASN A 506 16.45 -2.90 -19.87
C ASN A 506 16.49 -2.85 -21.40
N GLY A 507 16.99 -1.74 -21.93
CA GLY A 507 17.12 -1.53 -23.38
C GLY A 507 18.33 -2.23 -24.03
N GLY A 508 19.11 -3.01 -23.29
CA GLY A 508 20.30 -3.71 -23.77
C GLY A 508 20.22 -5.23 -23.60
N ASP A 509 21.38 -5.89 -23.71
CA ASP A 509 21.50 -7.36 -23.68
C ASP A 509 21.93 -7.92 -22.30
N GLY A 510 22.18 -7.04 -21.33
CA GLY A 510 22.69 -7.41 -20.01
C GLY A 510 21.59 -7.48 -18.94
N LEU A 511 22.01 -7.64 -17.69
CA LEU A 511 21.21 -7.49 -16.49
C LEU A 511 21.63 -6.22 -15.76
N ILE A 512 20.68 -5.53 -15.12
CA ILE A 512 20.97 -4.35 -14.30
C ILE A 512 20.39 -4.57 -12.92
N ILE A 513 21.23 -4.47 -11.88
CA ILE A 513 20.75 -4.36 -10.50
C ILE A 513 20.54 -2.89 -10.18
N LYS A 514 19.35 -2.56 -9.72
CA LYS A 514 18.95 -1.18 -9.46
C LYS A 514 19.64 -0.63 -8.21
N THR A 515 20.15 0.59 -8.33
CA THR A 515 20.93 1.28 -7.27
C THR A 515 20.40 2.69 -7.04
N GLN A 516 20.60 3.18 -5.83
CA GLN A 516 20.23 4.54 -5.44
C GLN A 516 21.06 5.56 -6.24
N HIS A 517 20.39 6.64 -6.66
CA HIS A 517 21.02 7.80 -7.27
C HIS A 517 21.59 8.74 -6.21
N ASN A 518 22.70 9.40 -6.54
CA ASN A 518 23.42 10.31 -5.65
C ASN A 518 23.93 9.64 -4.37
N ALA A 519 24.61 8.50 -4.53
CA ALA A 519 25.56 8.06 -3.54
C ALA A 519 26.53 9.21 -3.20
N PRO A 520 26.72 9.60 -1.92
CA PRO A 520 27.76 10.57 -1.59
C PRO A 520 29.10 10.05 -2.13
N ALA A 521 29.99 10.96 -2.54
CA ALA A 521 31.16 10.62 -3.35
C ALA A 521 32.14 9.59 -2.72
N ASP A 522 31.99 9.33 -1.42
CA ASP A 522 32.68 8.33 -0.61
C ASP A 522 32.04 6.93 -0.65
N ALA A 523 30.79 6.79 -1.08
CA ALA A 523 30.14 5.52 -1.42
C ALA A 523 30.31 5.16 -2.91
N ALA A 524 31.55 5.19 -3.38
CA ALA A 524 31.91 5.11 -4.79
C ALA A 524 31.43 3.83 -5.51
N ILE A 525 31.14 2.76 -4.79
CA ILE A 525 31.01 1.42 -5.38
C ILE A 525 29.70 1.20 -6.16
N LEU A 526 28.60 1.84 -5.77
CA LEU A 526 27.34 1.76 -6.52
C LEU A 526 27.37 2.69 -7.74
N ALA A 527 28.10 3.80 -7.67
CA ALA A 527 28.12 4.86 -8.68
C ALA A 527 29.28 4.78 -9.68
N ARG A 528 30.31 3.96 -9.43
CA ARG A 528 31.49 3.83 -10.30
C ARG A 528 31.83 2.37 -10.51
N TYR A 529 32.14 2.04 -11.76
CA TYR A 529 32.58 0.70 -12.13
C TYR A 529 33.75 0.25 -11.26
N ASP A 530 33.64 -0.96 -10.74
CA ASP A 530 34.70 -1.66 -10.03
C ASP A 530 34.84 -3.07 -10.60
N GLU A 531 36.04 -3.40 -11.07
CA GLU A 531 36.31 -4.66 -11.74
C GLU A 531 36.15 -5.88 -10.82
N LYS A 532 36.48 -5.73 -9.53
CA LYS A 532 36.36 -6.82 -8.54
C LYS A 532 34.89 -7.11 -8.27
N VAL A 533 34.08 -6.08 -8.04
CA VAL A 533 32.63 -6.23 -7.89
C VAL A 533 32.02 -6.82 -9.15
N TRP A 534 32.40 -6.34 -10.33
CA TRP A 534 31.88 -6.86 -11.59
C TRP A 534 32.16 -8.36 -11.77
N ARG A 535 33.37 -8.81 -11.40
CA ARG A 535 33.76 -10.22 -11.44
C ARG A 535 32.92 -11.07 -10.49
N ASP A 536 32.68 -10.57 -9.29
CA ASP A 536 31.81 -11.22 -8.30
C ASP A 536 30.36 -11.31 -8.81
N LEU A 537 29.81 -10.23 -9.38
CA LEU A 537 28.47 -10.22 -9.97
C LEU A 537 28.35 -11.22 -11.14
N ARG A 538 29.38 -11.35 -11.98
CA ARG A 538 29.41 -12.35 -13.07
C ARG A 538 29.39 -13.77 -12.53
N TRP A 539 30.11 -14.04 -11.44
CA TRP A 539 30.06 -15.33 -10.76
C TRP A 539 28.66 -15.63 -10.21
N MET A 540 27.98 -14.62 -9.66
CA MET A 540 26.61 -14.74 -9.16
C MET A 540 25.64 -15.13 -10.27
N VAL A 541 25.66 -14.42 -11.41
CA VAL A 541 24.73 -14.66 -12.54
C VAL A 541 24.83 -16.08 -13.06
N ALA A 542 26.03 -16.64 -13.14
CA ALA A 542 26.25 -18.03 -13.55
C ALA A 542 25.59 -19.06 -12.61
N ARG A 543 25.16 -18.66 -11.41
CA ARG A 543 24.56 -19.53 -10.38
C ARG A 543 23.10 -19.22 -10.09
N LEU A 544 22.54 -18.15 -10.64
CA LEU A 544 21.16 -17.80 -10.40
C LEU A 544 20.22 -18.89 -10.94
N LYS A 545 19.32 -19.34 -10.07
CA LYS A 545 18.21 -20.23 -10.39
C LYS A 545 16.88 -19.50 -10.19
N VAL A 546 15.84 -19.91 -10.89
CA VAL A 546 14.49 -19.34 -10.71
C VAL A 546 13.84 -19.99 -9.50
N VAL A 547 13.29 -19.18 -8.61
CA VAL A 547 12.52 -19.63 -7.45
C VAL A 547 11.09 -19.97 -7.91
N ILE A 548 10.69 -21.21 -7.68
CA ILE A 548 9.32 -21.68 -7.88
C ILE A 548 8.65 -21.71 -6.51
N SER A 549 7.64 -20.84 -6.36
CA SER A 549 6.90 -20.59 -5.12
C SER A 549 5.55 -21.26 -5.16
#